data_AF-A0A963M107-F1
#
_entry.id   AF-A0A963M107-F1
#
_cell.length_a   1.000
_cell.length_b   1.000
_cell.length_c   1.000
_cell.angle_alpha   90.00
_cell.angle_beta   90.00
_cell.angle_gamma   90.00
#
_symmetry.space_group_name_H-M   'P 1'
#
loop_
_entity.id
_entity.type
_entity.pdbx_description
1 polymer ?
#
loop_
_entity_poly.entity_id
_entity_poly.type
_entity_poly.pdbx_seq_one_letter_code
_entity_poly.pdbx_strand_id
1 'polypeptide(L)' 'LAAILGNHVIASGMLLSSAIALEDPAPQYRIILVARKDVAKSPLIQQLVDGYKSAEYRSFVENDPKAKGFSRPAYWR' A
#
# COMPACT_ATOMS: atom_id res chain seq x y z
N LEU A 1 10.57 21.53 2.73
CA LEU A 1 10.92 20.15 2.35
C LEU A 1 10.04 19.79 1.15
N ALA A 2 10.59 19.28 0.06
CA ALA A 2 9.81 18.80 -1.09
C ALA A 2 9.83 17.26 -1.09
N ALA A 3 8.67 16.64 -1.26
CA ALA A 3 8.52 15.19 -1.35
C ALA A 3 7.91 14.83 -2.71
N ILE A 4 8.31 13.69 -3.25
CA ILE A 4 7.75 13.16 -4.50
C ILE A 4 6.62 12.18 -4.17
N LEU A 5 5.58 12.16 -5.02
CA LEU A 5 4.50 11.20 -4.88
C LEU A 5 5.00 9.78 -5.12
N GLY A 6 4.63 8.83 -4.25
CA GLY A 6 5.13 7.46 -4.34
C GLY A 6 4.75 6.76 -5.64
N ASN A 7 3.53 7.03 -6.16
CA ASN A 7 3.08 6.51 -7.44
C ASN A 7 3.95 6.96 -8.62
N HIS A 8 4.45 8.21 -8.60
CA HIS A 8 5.34 8.72 -9.64
C HIS A 8 6.68 8.01 -9.60
N VAL A 9 7.26 7.79 -8.41
CA VAL A 9 8.50 7.02 -8.23
C VAL A 9 8.39 5.61 -8.82
N ILE A 10 7.29 4.90 -8.51
CA ILE A 10 7.03 3.56 -9.07
C ILE A 10 6.86 3.59 -10.59
N ALA A 11 6.09 4.57 -11.11
CA ALA A 11 5.87 4.72 -12.56
C ALA A 11 7.17 5.00 -13.33
N SER A 12 8.16 5.63 -12.70
CA SER A 12 9.50 5.85 -13.25
C SER A 12 10.41 4.62 -13.18
N GLY A 13 9.92 3.47 -12.70
CA GLY A 13 10.71 2.25 -12.55
C GLY A 13 11.68 2.28 -11.36
N MET A 14 11.50 3.22 -10.43
CA MET A 14 12.37 3.36 -9.25
C MET A 14 11.72 2.72 -8.02
N LEU A 15 12.55 2.35 -7.03
CA LEU A 15 12.08 1.93 -5.72
C LEU A 15 11.65 3.16 -4.90
N LEU A 16 10.58 3.05 -4.09
CA LEU A 16 10.18 4.13 -3.17
C LEU A 16 11.33 4.54 -2.23
N SER A 17 12.12 3.57 -1.80
CA SER A 17 13.28 3.76 -0.94
C SER A 17 14.42 4.57 -1.56
N SER A 18 14.40 4.83 -2.87
CA SER A 18 15.37 5.70 -3.55
C SER A 18 15.04 7.19 -3.44
N ALA A 19 13.82 7.55 -3.04
CA ALA A 19 13.42 8.95 -2.89
C ALA A 19 14.09 9.58 -1.67
N ILE A 20 14.56 10.83 -1.83
CA ILE A 20 15.12 11.63 -0.72
C ILE A 20 14.05 11.88 0.36
N ALA A 21 12.80 12.09 -0.07
CA ALA A 21 11.63 12.18 0.78
C ALA A 21 10.39 11.66 0.03
N LEU A 22 9.57 10.87 0.73
CA LEU A 22 8.27 10.41 0.26
C LEU A 22 7.17 11.17 0.98
N GLU A 23 6.06 11.40 0.29
CA GLU A 23 4.84 11.88 0.93
C GLU A 23 4.30 10.85 1.94
N ASP A 24 3.69 11.31 3.04
CA ASP A 24 2.70 10.51 3.79
C ASP A 24 1.32 10.87 3.22
N PRO A 25 0.74 10.03 2.34
CA PRO A 25 -0.50 10.37 1.67
C PRO A 25 -1.64 10.50 2.68
N ALA A 26 -2.36 11.62 2.60
CA ALA A 26 -3.60 11.83 3.33
C ALA A 26 -4.58 10.67 3.04
N PRO A 27 -5.50 10.32 3.97
CA PRO A 27 -6.32 9.13 3.85
C PRO A 27 -7.05 8.96 2.51
N GLN A 28 -7.52 10.05 1.91
CA GLN A 28 -8.22 10.08 0.63
C GLN A 28 -7.33 9.77 -0.60
N TYR A 29 -6.00 9.85 -0.46
CA TYR A 29 -5.03 9.57 -1.53
C TYR A 29 -4.32 8.22 -1.37
N ARG A 30 -4.74 7.41 -0.37
CA ARG A 30 -4.19 6.06 -0.18
C ARG A 30 -4.78 5.09 -1.18
N ILE A 31 -3.95 4.15 -1.63
CA ILE A 31 -4.41 3.02 -2.45
C ILE A 31 -5.32 2.15 -1.57
N ILE A 32 -6.52 1.85 -2.08
CA ILE A 32 -7.54 1.06 -1.39
C ILE A 32 -8.05 -0.07 -2.29
N LEU A 33 -8.45 -1.17 -1.67
CA LEU A 33 -9.21 -2.22 -2.34
C LEU A 33 -10.67 -1.77 -2.48
N VAL A 34 -11.21 -1.83 -3.69
CA VAL A 34 -12.60 -1.46 -3.99
C VAL A 34 -13.27 -2.60 -4.73
N ALA A 35 -14.51 -2.92 -4.34
CA ALA A 35 -15.34 -3.92 -5.00
C ALA A 35 -16.67 -3.30 -5.41
N ARG A 36 -17.27 -3.80 -6.49
CA ARG A 36 -18.65 -3.44 -6.85
C ARG A 36 -19.61 -3.95 -5.75
N LYS A 37 -20.67 -3.19 -5.51
CA LYS A 37 -21.60 -3.43 -4.40
C LYS A 37 -22.28 -4.81 -4.43
N ASP A 38 -22.58 -5.31 -5.62
CA ASP A 38 -23.20 -6.61 -5.88
C ASP A 38 -22.30 -7.81 -5.50
N VAL A 39 -20.98 -7.63 -5.54
CA VAL A 39 -20.00 -8.71 -5.26
C VAL A 39 -19.16 -8.45 -4.01
N ALA A 40 -19.34 -7.30 -3.34
CA ALA A 40 -18.53 -6.88 -2.19
C ALA A 40 -18.56 -7.87 -1.02
N LYS A 41 -19.62 -8.70 -0.92
CA LYS A 41 -19.77 -9.73 0.13
C LYS A 41 -19.43 -11.14 -0.37
N SER A 42 -18.88 -11.27 -1.57
CA SER A 42 -18.51 -12.58 -2.10
C SER A 42 -17.30 -13.17 -1.36
N PRO A 43 -17.16 -14.50 -1.30
CA PRO A 43 -16.01 -15.16 -0.68
C PRO A 43 -14.67 -14.69 -1.25
N LEU A 44 -14.61 -14.40 -2.55
CA LEU A 44 -13.40 -13.89 -3.21
C LEU A 44 -12.96 -12.55 -2.63
N ILE A 45 -13.89 -11.61 -2.44
CA ILE A 45 -13.55 -10.31 -1.86
C ILE A 45 -13.08 -10.47 -0.41
N GLN A 46 -13.71 -11.36 0.35
CA GLN A 46 -13.26 -11.65 1.71
C GLN A 46 -11.84 -12.22 1.74
N GLN A 47 -11.52 -13.16 0.84
CA GLN A 47 -10.16 -13.71 0.71
C GLN A 47 -9.11 -12.64 0.38
N LEU A 48 -9.45 -11.67 -0.49
CA LEU A 48 -8.55 -10.55 -0.79
C LEU A 48 -8.34 -9.65 0.44
N VAL A 49 -9.41 -9.32 1.17
CA VAL A 49 -9.33 -8.54 2.41
C VAL A 49 -8.47 -9.24 3.46
N ASP A 50 -8.65 -10.55 3.62
CA ASP A 50 -7.89 -11.36 4.57
C ASP A 50 -6.42 -11.44 4.16
N GLY A 51 -6.12 -11.57 2.86
CA GLY A 51 -4.75 -11.51 2.33
C GLY A 51 -4.03 -10.20 2.64
N TYR A 52 -4.68 -9.04 2.44
CA TYR A 52 -4.10 -7.74 2.81
C TYR A 52 -3.93 -7.54 4.33
N LYS A 53 -4.65 -8.32 5.16
CA LYS A 53 -4.54 -8.30 6.62
C LYS A 53 -3.62 -9.39 7.17
N SER A 54 -3.09 -10.26 6.32
CA SER A 54 -2.34 -11.44 6.74
C SER A 54 -0.95 -11.07 7.31
N ALA A 55 -0.40 -11.97 8.12
CA ALA A 55 0.94 -11.81 8.68
C ALA A 55 2.01 -11.83 7.59
N GLU A 56 1.79 -12.59 6.53
CA GLU A 56 2.67 -12.71 5.37
C GLU A 56 2.74 -11.38 4.61
N TYR A 57 1.60 -10.74 4.35
CA TYR A 57 1.60 -9.44 3.69
C TYR A 57 2.26 -8.36 4.55
N ARG A 58 1.99 -8.37 5.87
CA ARG A 58 2.68 -7.49 6.81
C ARG A 58 4.19 -7.71 6.77
N SER A 59 4.64 -8.95 6.84
CA SER A 59 6.05 -9.31 6.80
C SER A 59 6.71 -8.85 5.50
N PHE A 60 6.03 -9.00 4.35
CA PHE A 60 6.50 -8.45 3.09
C PHE A 60 6.70 -6.93 3.16
N VAL A 61 5.71 -6.18 3.63
CA VAL A 61 5.81 -4.70 3.70
C VAL A 61 6.86 -4.23 4.73
N GLU A 62 7.06 -4.96 5.81
CA GLU A 62 8.03 -4.61 6.86
C GLU A 62 9.47 -4.99 6.49
N ASN A 63 9.66 -6.12 5.79
CA ASN A 63 10.99 -6.74 5.65
C ASN A 63 11.52 -6.81 4.21
N ASP A 64 10.66 -6.74 3.17
CA ASP A 64 11.13 -6.83 1.79
C ASP A 64 11.78 -5.51 1.34
N PRO A 65 13.03 -5.51 0.82
CA PRO A 65 13.70 -4.31 0.33
C PRO A 65 12.91 -3.53 -0.74
N LYS A 66 12.09 -4.22 -1.55
CA LYS A 66 11.25 -3.61 -2.59
C LYS A 66 10.03 -2.89 -2.02
N ALA A 67 9.58 -3.27 -0.83
CA ALA A 67 8.44 -2.65 -0.15
C ALA A 67 8.84 -1.47 0.75
N LYS A 68 10.15 -1.24 0.94
CA LYS A 68 10.64 -0.12 1.75
C LYS A 68 10.13 1.21 1.19
N GLY A 69 9.42 1.96 2.05
CA GLY A 69 8.78 3.24 1.69
C GLY A 69 7.28 3.13 1.40
N PHE A 70 6.70 1.93 1.40
CA PHE A 70 5.26 1.76 1.23
C PHE A 70 4.50 2.40 2.40
N SER A 71 3.43 3.13 2.08
CA SER A 71 2.51 3.66 3.09
C SER A 71 1.87 2.51 3.86
N ARG A 72 1.92 2.58 5.19
CA ARG A 72 1.34 1.57 6.08
C ARG A 72 -0.08 1.98 6.48
N PRO A 73 -1.02 1.02 6.59
CA PRO A 73 -2.34 1.34 7.10
C PRO A 73 -2.28 1.81 8.56
N ALA A 74 -3.23 2.66 8.95
CA ALA A 74 -3.22 3.30 10.27
C ALA A 74 -3.25 2.31 11.44
N TYR A 75 -3.92 1.16 11.27
CA TYR A 75 -4.05 0.12 12.29
C TYR A 75 -2.79 -0.75 12.50
N TRP A 76 -1.69 -0.49 11.76
CA TRP A 76 -0.39 -1.10 12.01
C TRP A 76 0.51 -0.27 12.93
N ARG A 77 0.11 0.97 13.23
CA ARG A 77 0.88 1.91 14.06
C ARG A 77 0.62 1.69 15.55
#